data_AF-A0A3N5HI24-F1
#
_entry.id   AF-A0A3N5HI24-F1
#
_cell.length_a   1.000
_cell.length_b   1.000
_cell.length_c   1.000
_cell.angle_alpha   90.00
_cell.angle_beta   90.00
_cell.angle_gamma   90.00
#
_symmetry.space_group_name_H-M   'P 1'
#
loop_
_entity.id
_entity.type
_entity.pdbx_description
1 polymer ?
#
loop_
_entity_poly.entity_id
_entity_poly.type
_entity_poly.pdbx_seq_one_letter_code
_entity_poly.pdbx_strand_id
1 'polypeptide(L)'
;MVSVLRQLQAEWNDLVPLAQARGVRRVRTLNGPLETIAYRRERLNWLRAQLGQTSALTSPTAPVGYDLAAFTFGVELEFVRPAGMTLATCARKVTEAGVECHEEGYNHSLRRHWKIVTDQSVGYDRGAEAVSPPLQGEAGFQQVRTVCNALKAMGCKVTVRCGLHVHIGARGESADFFKNVIQLYSSAESTIDRFMSPSRRGTANMFCQPIRFNVMMLMAAQTVDQVAAAAYHTNGSSESFRRHGVQAMRDGNRYRKVNLQSFWQHGTIEFRHHQGTVEAEKVINWVRFCLKISAASKEGPKQAANLDELMDAIKADDAEKSYFAARTVHFNRGAR
;
A
#
# COMPACT_ATOMS: atom_id res chain seq x y z
N MET A 1 -11.14 -34.16 3.29
CA MET A 1 -9.80 -33.53 3.38
C MET A 1 -9.59 -33.01 4.79
N VAL A 2 -8.54 -33.46 5.48
CA VAL A 2 -8.19 -32.94 6.83
C VAL A 2 -7.58 -31.55 6.65
N SER A 3 -8.04 -30.55 7.41
CA SER A 3 -7.49 -29.19 7.29
C SER A 3 -6.02 -29.16 7.68
N VAL A 4 -5.21 -28.34 7.00
CA VAL A 4 -3.76 -28.17 7.26
C VAL A 4 -3.48 -27.91 8.75
N LEU A 5 -4.37 -27.19 9.43
CA LEU A 5 -4.30 -26.96 10.88
C LEU A 5 -4.41 -28.24 11.72
N ARG A 6 -5.29 -29.18 11.33
CA ARG A 6 -5.43 -30.48 12.02
C ARG A 6 -4.22 -31.38 11.78
N GLN A 7 -3.57 -31.31 10.61
CA GLN A 7 -2.33 -32.04 10.34
C GLN A 7 -1.19 -31.52 11.23
N LEU A 8 -0.95 -30.20 11.23
CA LEU A 8 0.06 -29.57 12.08
C LEU A 8 -0.21 -29.78 13.58
N GLN A 9 -1.48 -29.86 13.97
CA GLN A 9 -1.90 -30.20 15.33
C GLN A 9 -1.51 -31.62 15.73
N ALA A 10 -1.74 -32.60 14.86
CA ALA A 10 -1.36 -33.98 15.10
C ALA A 10 0.16 -34.09 15.22
N GLU A 11 0.90 -33.53 14.26
CA GLU A 11 2.36 -33.54 14.27
C GLU A 11 2.97 -32.90 15.53
N TRP A 12 2.40 -31.78 16.01
CA TRP A 12 2.84 -31.18 17.28
C TRP A 12 2.57 -32.11 18.46
N ASN A 13 1.36 -32.66 18.55
CA ASN A 13 0.97 -33.52 19.68
C ASN A 13 1.80 -34.80 19.74
N ASP A 14 2.21 -35.36 18.59
CA ASP A 14 3.08 -36.53 18.51
C ASP A 14 4.51 -36.25 19.01
N LEU A 15 5.01 -35.02 18.86
CA LEU A 15 6.35 -34.62 19.31
C LEU A 15 6.41 -34.17 20.77
N VAL A 16 5.27 -33.84 21.39
CA VAL A 16 5.20 -33.36 22.79
C VAL A 16 5.82 -34.36 23.79
N PRO A 17 5.46 -35.67 23.79
CA PRO A 17 6.04 -36.63 24.74
C PRO A 17 7.56 -36.76 24.56
N LEU A 18 8.04 -36.76 23.31
CA LEU A 18 9.47 -36.87 22.99
C LEU A 18 10.25 -35.64 23.48
N ALA A 19 9.66 -34.45 23.37
CA ALA A 19 10.27 -33.21 23.81
C ALA A 19 10.33 -33.10 25.35
N GLN A 20 9.27 -33.55 26.02
CA GLN A 20 9.24 -33.61 27.48
C GLN A 20 10.29 -34.58 28.02
N ALA A 21 10.46 -35.76 27.39
CA ALA A 21 11.49 -36.73 27.75
C ALA A 21 12.93 -36.17 27.59
N ARG A 22 13.13 -35.20 26.69
CA ARG A 22 14.41 -34.49 26.50
C ARG A 22 14.56 -33.22 27.35
N GLY A 23 13.65 -32.99 28.29
CA GLY A 23 13.73 -31.86 29.23
C GLY A 23 13.28 -30.52 28.65
N VAL A 24 12.64 -30.49 27.46
CA VAL A 24 12.07 -29.26 26.89
C VAL A 24 10.86 -28.85 27.73
N ARG A 25 11.02 -27.80 28.54
CA ARG A 25 10.00 -27.34 29.48
C ARG A 25 8.88 -26.58 28.76
N ARG A 26 7.68 -26.59 29.37
CA ARG A 26 6.49 -25.81 28.94
C ARG A 26 5.88 -26.21 27.58
N VAL A 27 6.20 -27.39 27.04
CA VAL A 27 5.55 -27.95 25.85
C VAL A 27 4.37 -28.85 26.29
N ARG A 28 3.18 -28.63 25.72
CA ARG A 28 1.95 -29.39 26.00
C ARG A 28 1.21 -29.71 24.71
N THR A 29 0.39 -30.76 24.73
CA THR A 29 -0.54 -31.06 23.64
C THR A 29 -1.54 -29.92 23.52
N LEU A 30 -1.93 -29.60 22.28
CA LEU A 30 -2.94 -28.57 22.02
C LEU A 30 -4.27 -29.28 21.70
N ASN A 31 -5.36 -28.71 22.20
CA ASN A 31 -6.70 -29.30 22.11
C ASN A 31 -7.64 -28.53 21.15
N GLY A 32 -7.10 -27.66 20.28
CA GLY A 32 -7.91 -26.96 19.27
C GLY A 32 -7.12 -25.95 18.41
N PRO A 33 -7.64 -25.57 17.23
CA PRO A 33 -6.97 -24.68 16.28
C PRO A 33 -7.15 -23.20 16.65
N LEU A 34 -6.54 -22.77 17.76
CA LEU A 34 -6.54 -21.36 18.20
C LEU A 34 -5.41 -20.52 17.58
N GLU A 35 -4.61 -21.09 16.68
CA GLU A 35 -3.38 -20.50 16.14
C GLU A 35 -3.35 -20.59 14.61
N THR A 36 -2.72 -19.60 13.95
CA THR A 36 -2.60 -19.56 12.48
C THR A 36 -1.69 -20.67 11.95
N ILE A 37 -1.83 -21.02 10.66
CA ILE A 37 -0.98 -22.03 10.00
C ILE A 37 0.51 -21.65 10.08
N ALA A 38 0.83 -20.37 9.88
CA ALA A 38 2.20 -19.87 9.94
C ALA A 38 2.81 -20.06 11.35
N TYR A 39 2.06 -19.67 12.38
CA TYR A 39 2.49 -19.80 13.77
C TYR A 39 2.73 -21.27 14.18
N ARG A 40 1.85 -22.18 13.75
CA ARG A 40 2.01 -23.61 14.02
C ARG A 40 3.21 -24.22 13.31
N ARG A 41 3.48 -23.82 12.07
CA ARG A 41 4.68 -24.26 11.34
C ARG A 41 5.96 -23.80 12.03
N GLU A 42 6.00 -22.55 12.46
CA GLU A 42 7.14 -22.00 13.19
C GLU A 42 7.39 -22.75 14.52
N ARG A 43 6.34 -22.95 15.32
CA ARG A 43 6.43 -23.71 16.57
C ARG A 43 6.86 -25.15 16.35
N LEU A 44 6.29 -25.82 15.35
CA LEU A 44 6.63 -27.21 15.04
C LEU A 44 8.10 -27.35 14.59
N ASN A 45 8.60 -26.40 13.80
CA ASN A 45 10.00 -26.36 13.39
C ASN A 45 10.93 -26.10 14.59
N TRP A 46 10.55 -25.17 15.48
CA TRP A 46 11.26 -24.96 16.74
C TRP A 46 11.34 -26.23 17.58
N LEU A 47 10.22 -26.96 17.73
CA LEU A 47 10.18 -28.19 18.52
C LEU A 47 11.04 -29.31 17.91
N ARG A 48 11.01 -29.47 16.58
CA ARG A 48 11.87 -30.43 15.85
C ARG A 48 13.36 -30.13 16.03
N ALA A 49 13.73 -28.85 16.01
CA ALA A 49 15.11 -28.43 16.26
C ALA A 49 15.57 -28.79 17.68
N GLN A 50 14.73 -28.59 18.70
CA GLN A 50 15.03 -29.01 20.09
C GLN A 50 15.18 -30.54 20.23
N LEU A 51 14.56 -31.30 19.33
CA LEU A 51 14.63 -32.76 19.30
C LEU A 51 15.81 -33.29 18.46
N GLY A 52 16.69 -32.42 17.94
CA GLY A 52 17.77 -32.86 17.05
C GLY A 52 17.26 -33.61 15.80
N GLN A 53 15.97 -33.45 15.48
CA GLN A 53 15.38 -33.96 14.25
C GLN A 53 15.64 -32.91 13.17
N THR A 54 16.87 -32.89 12.67
CA THR A 54 17.20 -32.12 11.48
C THR A 54 16.51 -32.79 10.30
N SER A 55 15.33 -32.28 9.96
CA SER A 55 14.78 -32.51 8.63
C SER A 55 15.74 -31.87 7.64
N ALA A 56 16.32 -32.70 6.76
CA ALA A 56 16.83 -32.23 5.47
C ALA A 56 15.62 -31.77 4.63
N LEU A 57 15.04 -30.65 5.02
CA LEU A 57 14.32 -29.81 4.10
C LEU A 57 15.42 -29.02 3.39
N THR A 58 15.68 -29.41 2.15
CA THR A 58 15.93 -28.42 1.11
C THR A 58 15.01 -27.25 1.42
N SER A 59 15.59 -26.10 1.79
CA SER A 59 14.84 -24.87 1.86
C SER A 59 14.01 -24.83 0.58
N PRO A 60 12.65 -24.87 0.61
CA PRO A 60 11.96 -24.24 -0.49
C PRO A 60 12.54 -22.84 -0.46
N THR A 61 13.22 -22.46 -1.54
CA THR A 61 13.65 -21.08 -1.76
C THR A 61 12.52 -20.22 -1.24
N ALA A 62 12.77 -19.49 -0.14
CA ALA A 62 11.77 -18.57 0.38
C ALA A 62 11.35 -17.76 -0.84
N PRO A 63 10.05 -17.68 -1.17
CA PRO A 63 9.63 -16.98 -2.37
C PRO A 63 10.32 -15.62 -2.34
N VAL A 64 11.04 -15.31 -3.41
CA VAL A 64 11.78 -14.05 -3.53
C VAL A 64 10.71 -12.95 -3.58
N GLY A 65 10.37 -12.39 -2.42
CA GLY A 65 9.36 -11.33 -2.31
C GLY A 65 8.39 -11.46 -1.14
N TYR A 66 7.54 -10.44 -0.98
CA TYR A 66 6.46 -10.41 -0.01
C TYR A 66 5.20 -11.10 -0.56
N ASP A 67 4.41 -11.74 0.31
CA ASP A 67 3.04 -12.13 -0.01
C ASP A 67 2.16 -10.86 -0.06
N LEU A 68 2.06 -10.26 -1.24
CA LEU A 68 1.28 -9.04 -1.44
C LEU A 68 -0.23 -9.27 -1.26
N ALA A 69 -0.70 -10.52 -1.33
CA ALA A 69 -2.11 -10.82 -1.12
C ALA A 69 -2.51 -10.70 0.36
N ALA A 70 -1.57 -10.62 1.30
CA ALA A 70 -1.86 -10.31 2.70
C ALA A 70 -2.41 -8.90 2.92
N PHE A 71 -2.28 -8.01 1.93
CA PHE A 71 -2.83 -6.65 1.98
C PHE A 71 -4.01 -6.50 1.02
N THR A 72 -4.99 -5.70 1.43
CA THR A 72 -5.95 -5.10 0.49
C THR A 72 -5.39 -3.79 -0.05
N PHE A 73 -5.73 -3.45 -1.28
CA PHE A 73 -5.42 -2.15 -1.87
C PHE A 73 -6.64 -1.54 -2.55
N GLY A 74 -6.62 -0.24 -2.81
CA GLY A 74 -7.56 0.45 -3.67
C GLY A 74 -6.84 1.48 -4.53
N VAL A 75 -7.43 1.86 -5.65
CA VAL A 75 -6.90 2.90 -6.54
C VAL A 75 -7.94 3.95 -6.85
N GLU A 76 -7.48 5.19 -6.95
CA GLU A 76 -8.24 6.31 -7.51
C GLU A 76 -7.49 6.80 -8.75
N LEU A 77 -8.15 6.70 -9.91
CA LEU A 77 -7.59 7.05 -11.22
C LEU A 77 -8.24 8.32 -11.71
N GLU A 78 -7.54 9.45 -11.64
CA GLU A 78 -8.02 10.71 -12.18
C GLU A 78 -7.79 10.79 -13.70
N PHE A 79 -8.82 11.19 -14.45
CA PHE A 79 -8.77 11.32 -15.90
C PHE A 79 -9.70 12.42 -16.44
N VAL A 80 -9.49 12.79 -17.70
CA VAL A 80 -10.32 13.70 -18.48
C VAL A 80 -11.06 12.89 -19.53
N ARG A 81 -12.39 13.03 -19.53
CA ARG A 81 -13.28 12.39 -20.51
C ARG A 81 -13.19 13.08 -21.88
N PRO A 82 -13.39 12.34 -23.00
CA PRO A 82 -13.63 12.94 -24.31
C PRO A 82 -14.85 13.87 -24.29
N ALA A 83 -14.92 14.80 -25.24
CA ALA A 83 -16.12 15.63 -25.42
C ALA A 83 -17.35 14.74 -25.69
N GLY A 84 -18.49 15.07 -25.06
CA GLY A 84 -19.73 14.29 -25.18
C GLY A 84 -19.79 13.00 -24.35
N MET A 85 -18.68 12.57 -23.72
CA MET A 85 -18.67 11.34 -22.91
C MET A 85 -19.19 11.62 -21.48
N THR A 86 -20.30 10.98 -21.12
CA THR A 86 -20.90 11.11 -19.77
C THR A 86 -20.27 10.14 -18.76
N LEU A 87 -20.42 10.42 -17.45
CA LEU A 87 -19.96 9.51 -16.38
C LEU A 87 -20.72 8.18 -16.45
N ALA A 88 -22.04 8.20 -16.63
CA ALA A 88 -22.87 7.03 -16.91
C ALA A 88 -22.29 6.15 -18.02
N THR A 89 -21.89 6.77 -19.13
CA THR A 89 -21.33 6.03 -20.28
C THR A 89 -19.99 5.40 -19.92
N CYS A 90 -19.14 6.10 -19.17
CA CYS A 90 -17.89 5.52 -18.68
C CYS A 90 -18.14 4.32 -17.77
N ALA A 91 -19.01 4.45 -16.77
CA ALA A 91 -19.36 3.38 -15.84
C ALA A 91 -19.95 2.16 -16.57
N ARG A 92 -20.88 2.40 -17.51
CA ARG A 92 -21.46 1.35 -18.36
C ARG A 92 -20.40 0.61 -19.17
N LYS A 93 -19.47 1.32 -19.82
CA LYS A 93 -18.41 0.70 -20.63
C LYS A 93 -17.42 -0.11 -19.80
N VAL A 94 -17.17 0.27 -18.55
CA VAL A 94 -16.38 -0.54 -17.61
C VAL A 94 -17.15 -1.81 -17.22
N THR A 95 -18.46 -1.69 -16.98
CA THR A 95 -19.34 -2.83 -16.71
C THR A 95 -19.41 -3.80 -17.90
N GLU A 96 -19.54 -3.29 -19.13
CA GLU A 96 -19.50 -4.08 -20.36
C GLU A 96 -18.15 -4.81 -20.56
N ALA A 97 -17.05 -4.25 -20.03
CA ALA A 97 -15.74 -4.89 -20.04
C ALA A 97 -15.58 -5.98 -18.95
N GLY A 98 -16.62 -6.21 -18.13
CA GLY A 98 -16.66 -7.29 -17.14
C GLY A 98 -16.31 -6.88 -15.71
N VAL A 99 -16.29 -5.58 -15.38
CA VAL A 99 -16.08 -5.08 -14.01
C VAL A 99 -17.26 -4.22 -13.59
N GLU A 100 -18.02 -4.65 -12.58
CA GLU A 100 -19.16 -3.89 -12.07
C GLU A 100 -18.76 -2.46 -11.70
N CYS A 101 -19.38 -1.49 -12.37
CA CYS A 101 -19.06 -0.08 -12.22
C CYS A 101 -20.29 0.81 -12.34
N HIS A 102 -20.44 1.76 -11.40
CA HIS A 102 -21.60 2.65 -11.32
C HIS A 102 -21.18 4.12 -11.41
N GLU A 103 -22.05 4.97 -11.93
CA GLU A 103 -21.90 6.42 -11.77
C GLU A 103 -22.35 6.80 -10.35
N GLU A 104 -21.58 7.66 -9.68
CA GLU A 104 -22.00 8.29 -8.43
C GLU A 104 -21.64 9.78 -8.41
N GLY A 105 -22.40 10.59 -7.68
CA GLY A 105 -21.98 11.94 -7.34
C GLY A 105 -20.71 11.93 -6.47
N TYR A 106 -19.97 13.03 -6.44
CA TYR A 106 -18.75 13.16 -5.61
C TYR A 106 -18.99 12.69 -4.17
N ASN A 107 -18.26 11.66 -3.76
CA ASN A 107 -18.34 11.13 -2.40
C ASN A 107 -17.14 10.24 -2.06
N HIS A 108 -16.84 10.16 -0.77
CA HIS A 108 -15.81 9.27 -0.21
C HIS A 108 -16.37 7.99 0.41
N SER A 109 -17.58 7.58 0.04
CA SER A 109 -18.17 6.35 0.58
C SER A 109 -17.46 5.13 0.02
N LEU A 110 -17.15 4.18 0.90
CA LEU A 110 -16.62 2.88 0.52
C LEU A 110 -17.72 2.06 -0.17
N ARG A 111 -17.39 1.46 -1.32
CA ARG A 111 -18.30 0.63 -2.12
C ARG A 111 -17.73 -0.78 -2.32
N ARG A 112 -18.59 -1.69 -2.79
CA ARG A 112 -18.21 -3.05 -3.22
C ARG A 112 -18.06 -3.15 -4.74
N HIS A 113 -18.41 -2.10 -5.47
CA HIS A 113 -18.28 -1.92 -6.91
C HIS A 113 -17.30 -0.78 -7.21
N TRP A 114 -16.81 -0.73 -8.45
CA TRP A 114 -16.10 0.45 -8.94
C TRP A 114 -17.08 1.59 -9.13
N LYS A 115 -16.63 2.83 -8.94
CA LYS A 115 -17.46 4.00 -9.25
C LYS A 115 -16.71 4.99 -10.14
N ILE A 116 -17.45 5.64 -11.02
CA ILE A 116 -16.99 6.83 -11.73
C ILE A 116 -17.66 8.04 -11.08
N VAL A 117 -16.85 8.97 -10.57
CA VAL A 117 -17.33 10.18 -9.90
C VAL A 117 -16.84 11.43 -10.62
N THR A 118 -17.52 12.56 -10.39
CA THR A 118 -17.03 13.88 -10.80
C THR A 118 -15.77 14.25 -10.01
N ASP A 119 -14.78 14.82 -10.71
CA ASP A 119 -13.63 15.46 -10.06
C ASP A 119 -13.40 16.86 -10.66
N GLN A 120 -13.77 17.87 -9.88
CA GLN A 120 -13.66 19.27 -10.30
C GLN A 120 -12.20 19.77 -10.33
N SER A 121 -11.30 19.14 -9.57
CA SER A 121 -9.89 19.55 -9.48
C SER A 121 -9.11 19.24 -10.77
N VAL A 122 -9.54 18.21 -11.50
CA VAL A 122 -8.90 17.73 -12.74
C VAL A 122 -9.31 18.55 -13.96
N GLY A 123 -10.55 19.03 -14.00
CA GLY A 123 -11.09 19.85 -15.08
C GLY A 123 -12.59 20.01 -14.94
N TYR A 124 -13.06 21.24 -14.68
CA TYR A 124 -14.42 21.55 -14.23
C TYR A 124 -15.58 20.87 -14.98
N ASP A 125 -15.43 20.60 -16.28
CA ASP A 125 -16.48 20.04 -17.15
C ASP A 125 -16.30 18.54 -17.43
N ARG A 126 -15.06 18.07 -17.57
CA ARG A 126 -14.74 16.72 -18.08
C ARG A 126 -13.85 15.88 -17.17
N GLY A 127 -13.39 16.44 -16.06
CA GLY A 127 -12.68 15.74 -15.01
C GLY A 127 -13.56 14.67 -14.37
N ALA A 128 -12.96 13.50 -14.16
CA ALA A 128 -13.60 12.36 -13.53
C ALA A 128 -12.54 11.51 -12.82
N GLU A 129 -13.01 10.70 -11.88
CA GLU A 129 -12.18 9.78 -11.13
C GLU A 129 -12.83 8.39 -11.13
N ALA A 130 -12.05 7.35 -11.46
CA ALA A 130 -12.45 5.97 -11.29
C ALA A 130 -11.90 5.46 -9.96
N VAL A 131 -12.79 5.14 -9.03
CA VAL A 131 -12.47 4.71 -7.67
C VAL A 131 -12.80 3.24 -7.52
N SER A 132 -11.82 2.45 -7.09
CA SER A 132 -12.01 1.01 -6.89
C SER A 132 -12.70 0.70 -5.55
N PRO A 133 -13.39 -0.45 -5.42
CA PRO A 133 -13.63 -1.05 -4.12
C PRO A 133 -12.29 -1.53 -3.52
N PRO A 134 -12.26 -2.07 -2.28
CA PRO A 134 -11.12 -2.82 -1.80
C PRO A 134 -10.82 -4.01 -2.72
N LEU A 135 -9.61 -4.05 -3.25
CA LEU A 135 -9.07 -5.07 -4.14
C LEU A 135 -8.00 -5.88 -3.40
N GLN A 136 -7.71 -7.09 -3.90
CA GLN A 136 -6.70 -7.96 -3.32
C GLN A 136 -6.14 -8.93 -4.36
N GLY A 137 -4.83 -9.20 -4.27
CA GLY A 137 -4.15 -10.19 -5.09
C GLY A 137 -4.33 -10.00 -6.60
N GLU A 138 -4.16 -11.10 -7.35
CA GLU A 138 -4.22 -11.08 -8.81
C GLU A 138 -5.62 -10.73 -9.34
N ALA A 139 -6.69 -11.16 -8.65
CA ALA A 139 -8.05 -10.77 -9.01
C ALA A 139 -8.23 -9.25 -8.98
N GLY A 140 -7.66 -8.58 -7.97
CA GLY A 140 -7.62 -7.13 -7.89
C GLY A 140 -6.84 -6.49 -9.04
N PHE A 141 -5.64 -7.00 -9.33
CA PHE A 141 -4.84 -6.50 -10.45
C PHE A 141 -5.55 -6.67 -11.80
N GLN A 142 -6.27 -7.78 -12.00
CA GLN A 142 -7.03 -8.00 -13.21
C GLN A 142 -8.16 -6.97 -13.38
N GLN A 143 -8.87 -6.60 -12.31
CA GLN A 143 -9.85 -5.51 -12.38
C GLN A 143 -9.21 -4.18 -12.77
N VAL A 144 -8.05 -3.84 -12.18
CA VAL A 144 -7.30 -2.64 -12.55
C VAL A 144 -6.94 -2.66 -14.05
N ARG A 145 -6.47 -3.79 -14.59
CA ARG A 145 -6.19 -3.91 -16.04
C ARG A 145 -7.43 -3.64 -16.86
N THR A 146 -8.55 -4.28 -16.54
CA THR A 146 -9.81 -4.13 -17.27
C THR A 146 -10.30 -2.68 -17.25
N VAL A 147 -10.30 -2.03 -16.09
CA VAL A 147 -10.74 -0.63 -15.95
C VAL A 147 -9.82 0.31 -16.74
N CYS A 148 -8.50 0.19 -16.58
CA CYS A 148 -7.53 1.00 -17.33
C CYS A 148 -7.70 0.83 -18.85
N ASN A 149 -7.85 -0.41 -19.33
CA ASN A 149 -8.05 -0.70 -20.76
C ASN A 149 -9.37 -0.11 -21.27
N ALA A 150 -10.45 -0.20 -20.50
CA ALA A 150 -11.74 0.41 -20.85
C ALA A 150 -11.63 1.94 -20.93
N LEU A 151 -10.99 2.59 -19.95
CA LEU A 151 -10.74 4.04 -19.96
C LEU A 151 -9.91 4.46 -21.18
N LYS A 152 -8.84 3.72 -21.49
CA LYS A 152 -8.00 3.97 -22.66
C LYS A 152 -8.75 3.78 -23.97
N ALA A 153 -9.55 2.72 -24.10
CA ALA A 153 -10.38 2.45 -25.29
C ALA A 153 -11.47 3.52 -25.51
N MET A 154 -11.95 4.14 -24.42
CA MET A 154 -12.86 5.30 -24.51
C MET A 154 -12.17 6.58 -24.98
N GLY A 155 -10.84 6.62 -25.06
CA GLY A 155 -10.09 7.84 -25.36
C GLY A 155 -9.98 8.79 -24.17
N CYS A 156 -10.18 8.32 -22.94
CA CYS A 156 -9.89 9.10 -21.74
C CYS A 156 -8.40 9.47 -21.69
N LYS A 157 -8.11 10.70 -21.29
CA LYS A 157 -6.75 11.24 -21.23
C LYS A 157 -6.39 11.64 -19.82
N VAL A 158 -5.11 11.85 -19.58
CA VAL A 158 -4.60 12.42 -18.32
C VAL A 158 -3.89 13.74 -18.60
N THR A 159 -3.92 14.64 -17.64
CA THR A 159 -3.23 15.94 -17.70
C THR A 159 -2.30 16.09 -16.51
N VAL A 160 -1.54 17.20 -16.45
CA VAL A 160 -0.69 17.52 -15.29
C VAL A 160 -1.46 17.65 -13.97
N ARG A 161 -2.78 17.89 -14.05
CA ARG A 161 -3.66 17.97 -12.87
C ARG A 161 -4.02 16.60 -12.32
N CYS A 162 -4.00 15.56 -13.15
CA CYS A 162 -4.39 14.22 -12.75
C CYS A 162 -3.35 13.59 -11.81
N GLY A 163 -3.82 12.88 -10.79
CA GLY A 163 -3.09 12.00 -9.89
C GLY A 163 -3.45 10.52 -10.07
N LEU A 164 -2.59 9.66 -9.52
CA LEU A 164 -2.91 8.27 -9.20
C LEU A 164 -2.76 8.13 -7.68
N HIS A 165 -3.84 7.82 -6.99
CA HIS A 165 -3.83 7.54 -5.56
C HIS A 165 -3.93 6.04 -5.33
N VAL A 166 -3.10 5.53 -4.42
CA VAL A 166 -3.12 4.12 -4.01
C VAL A 166 -3.37 4.04 -2.52
N HIS A 167 -4.45 3.37 -2.13
CA HIS A 167 -4.78 3.08 -0.75
C HIS A 167 -4.31 1.68 -0.38
N ILE A 168 -3.60 1.53 0.74
CA ILE A 168 -3.24 0.22 1.30
C ILE A 168 -3.98 0.03 2.63
N GLY A 169 -4.68 -1.09 2.80
CA GLY A 169 -5.41 -1.41 4.02
C GLY A 169 -4.48 -1.49 5.23
N ALA A 170 -4.84 -0.78 6.31
CA ALA A 170 -3.97 -0.61 7.49
C ALA A 170 -4.73 -0.64 8.84
N ARG A 171 -6.02 -1.01 8.87
CA ARG A 171 -6.84 -1.03 10.11
C ARG A 171 -6.25 -1.87 11.23
N GLY A 172 -5.59 -2.97 10.89
CA GLY A 172 -4.98 -3.91 11.84
C GLY A 172 -3.52 -3.61 12.18
N GLU A 173 -2.95 -2.52 11.67
CA GLU A 173 -1.53 -2.23 11.81
C GLU A 173 -1.23 -1.36 13.05
N SER A 174 -0.03 -1.50 13.61
CA SER A 174 0.42 -0.79 14.81
C SER A 174 0.94 0.62 14.49
N ALA A 175 1.07 1.48 15.51
CA ALA A 175 1.71 2.79 15.34
C ALA A 175 3.14 2.67 14.75
N ASP A 176 3.89 1.62 15.12
CA ASP A 176 5.23 1.38 14.61
C ASP A 176 5.24 1.09 13.10
N PHE A 177 4.24 0.38 12.58
CA PHE A 177 4.08 0.23 11.13
C PHE A 177 3.99 1.60 10.42
N PHE A 178 3.15 2.51 10.94
CA PHE A 178 3.02 3.84 10.36
C PHE A 178 4.31 4.66 10.49
N LYS A 179 5.04 4.58 11.62
CA LYS A 179 6.36 5.20 11.76
C LYS A 179 7.32 4.70 10.70
N ASN A 180 7.39 3.38 10.52
CA ASN A 180 8.29 2.74 9.57
C ASN A 180 7.96 3.15 8.12
N VAL A 181 6.67 3.29 7.77
CA VAL A 181 6.27 3.82 6.45
C VAL A 181 6.76 5.26 6.27
N ILE A 182 6.51 6.13 7.25
CA ILE A 182 6.92 7.54 7.22
C ILE A 182 8.44 7.67 7.09
N GLN A 183 9.22 6.90 7.85
CA GLN A 183 10.68 6.93 7.80
C GLN A 183 11.23 6.42 6.48
N LEU A 184 10.80 5.23 6.04
CA LEU A 184 11.27 4.63 4.80
C LEU A 184 10.95 5.56 3.62
N TYR A 185 9.69 5.98 3.50
CA TYR A 185 9.26 6.81 2.39
C TYR A 185 9.94 8.20 2.40
N SER A 186 10.09 8.82 3.57
CA SER A 186 10.77 10.12 3.68
C SER A 186 12.26 10.04 3.36
N SER A 187 12.96 8.99 3.81
CA SER A 187 14.38 8.78 3.46
C SER A 187 14.58 8.55 1.96
N ALA A 188 13.66 7.81 1.35
CA ALA A 188 13.70 7.46 -0.06
C ALA A 188 13.06 8.53 -0.97
N GLU A 189 12.49 9.61 -0.44
CA GLU A 189 11.61 10.52 -1.19
C GLU A 189 12.32 11.14 -2.40
N SER A 190 13.58 11.56 -2.24
CA SER A 190 14.40 12.11 -3.33
C SER A 190 14.69 11.07 -4.41
N THR A 191 14.83 9.79 -4.05
CA THR A 191 14.97 8.68 -5.00
C THR A 191 13.65 8.43 -5.72
N ILE A 192 12.53 8.43 -4.99
CA ILE A 192 11.19 8.23 -5.57
C ILE A 192 10.86 9.35 -6.57
N ASP A 193 11.19 10.60 -6.24
CA ASP A 193 11.02 11.76 -7.11
C ASP A 193 11.63 11.52 -8.50
N ARG A 194 12.77 10.81 -8.59
CA ARG A 194 13.49 10.61 -9.85
C ARG A 194 12.72 9.76 -10.87
N PHE A 195 11.81 8.89 -10.44
CA PHE A 195 10.95 8.11 -11.35
C PHE A 195 9.50 8.61 -11.44
N MET A 196 9.25 9.83 -10.93
CA MET A 196 8.02 10.60 -11.07
C MET A 196 8.18 11.74 -12.09
N SER A 197 7.06 12.24 -12.63
CA SER A 197 7.07 13.44 -13.48
C SER A 197 7.51 14.67 -12.69
N PRO A 198 8.16 15.67 -13.32
CA PRO A 198 8.62 16.89 -12.64
C PRO A 198 7.53 17.59 -11.80
N SER A 199 6.29 17.58 -12.30
CA SER A 199 5.12 18.13 -11.61
C SER A 199 4.73 17.42 -10.31
N ARG A 200 5.39 16.33 -9.90
CA ARG A 200 5.12 15.61 -8.65
C ARG A 200 6.28 15.66 -7.66
N ARG A 201 7.43 16.21 -8.06
CA ARG A 201 8.69 16.16 -7.29
C ARG A 201 8.76 17.27 -6.25
N GLY A 202 9.50 17.03 -5.17
CA GLY A 202 9.72 17.99 -4.10
C GLY A 202 8.42 18.65 -3.66
N THR A 203 8.40 19.98 -3.65
CA THR A 203 7.25 20.81 -3.29
C THR A 203 6.46 21.33 -4.50
N ALA A 204 6.74 20.85 -5.72
CA ALA A 204 6.17 21.38 -6.96
C ALA A 204 4.65 21.24 -7.07
N ASN A 205 4.03 20.37 -6.28
CA ASN A 205 2.59 20.16 -6.26
C ASN A 205 2.03 20.25 -4.85
N MET A 206 1.23 21.29 -4.61
CA MET A 206 0.61 21.55 -3.31
C MET A 206 -0.35 20.44 -2.83
N PHE A 207 -0.82 19.57 -3.73
CA PHE A 207 -1.72 18.46 -3.41
C PHE A 207 -0.99 17.15 -3.04
N CYS A 208 0.34 17.10 -3.16
CA CYS A 208 1.18 15.98 -2.73
C CYS A 208 2.55 16.46 -2.22
N GLN A 209 2.54 17.24 -1.12
CA GLN A 209 3.75 17.80 -0.53
C GLN A 209 4.64 16.74 0.14
N PRO A 210 5.94 17.02 0.30
CA PRO A 210 6.89 16.14 1.00
C PRO A 210 6.46 15.75 2.40
N ILE A 211 6.96 14.61 2.86
CA ILE A 211 6.87 14.21 4.26
C ILE A 211 7.92 15.00 5.04
N ARG A 212 7.49 15.73 6.07
CA ARG A 212 8.34 16.50 6.98
C ARG A 212 7.88 16.21 8.39
N PHE A 213 8.71 15.52 9.16
CA PHE A 213 8.31 15.02 10.46
C PHE A 213 9.27 15.45 11.58
N ASN A 214 8.73 15.60 12.80
CA ASN A 214 9.54 15.79 13.99
C ASN A 214 10.02 14.42 14.49
N VAL A 215 11.34 14.18 14.41
CA VAL A 215 11.94 12.88 14.76
C VAL A 215 11.61 12.47 16.20
N MET A 216 11.77 13.38 17.17
CA MET A 216 11.54 13.07 18.59
C MET A 216 10.07 12.72 18.85
N MET A 217 9.13 13.47 18.27
CA MET A 217 7.70 13.17 18.39
C MET A 217 7.33 11.87 17.69
N LEU A 218 7.91 11.59 16.51
CA LEU A 218 7.62 10.37 15.76
C LEU A 218 8.10 9.13 16.54
N MET A 219 9.28 9.18 17.14
CA MET A 219 9.81 8.08 17.95
C MET A 219 8.98 7.84 19.22
N ALA A 220 8.53 8.92 19.86
CA ALA A 220 7.72 8.84 21.07
C ALA A 220 6.27 8.40 20.81
N ALA A 221 5.76 8.54 19.58
CA ALA A 221 4.37 8.23 19.25
C ALA A 221 4.00 6.77 19.57
N GLN A 222 2.83 6.57 20.17
CA GLN A 222 2.28 5.25 20.53
C GLN A 222 0.95 4.98 19.80
N THR A 223 0.38 5.99 19.14
CA THR A 223 -0.89 5.88 18.40
C THR A 223 -0.77 6.44 16.98
N VAL A 224 -1.67 6.02 16.08
CA VAL A 224 -1.72 6.54 14.70
C VAL A 224 -1.94 8.06 14.68
N ASP A 225 -2.78 8.58 15.57
CA ASP A 225 -3.00 10.02 15.78
C ASP A 225 -1.69 10.76 16.10
N GLN A 226 -0.86 10.20 16.99
CA GLN A 226 0.43 10.80 17.34
C GLN A 226 1.44 10.70 16.20
N VAL A 227 1.43 9.60 15.43
CA VAL A 227 2.29 9.45 14.24
C VAL A 227 1.92 10.49 13.18
N ALA A 228 0.63 10.66 12.89
CA ALA A 228 0.17 11.66 11.92
C ALA A 228 0.45 13.08 12.40
N ALA A 229 0.28 13.38 13.68
CA ALA A 229 0.69 14.66 14.24
C ALA A 229 2.19 14.89 14.02
N ALA A 230 3.04 13.92 14.39
CA ALA A 230 4.48 14.04 14.19
C ALA A 230 4.87 14.19 12.71
N ALA A 231 4.16 13.52 11.79
CA ALA A 231 4.44 13.51 10.36
C ALA A 231 4.04 14.79 9.61
N TYR A 232 3.19 15.64 10.21
CA TYR A 232 2.59 16.78 9.52
C TYR A 232 2.75 18.13 10.24
N HIS A 233 3.51 18.18 11.34
CA HIS A 233 3.84 19.44 11.99
C HIS A 233 4.59 20.38 11.04
N THR A 234 3.95 21.49 10.68
CA THR A 234 4.61 22.71 10.23
C THR A 234 4.93 23.57 11.47
N ASN A 235 5.93 24.45 11.40
CA ASN A 235 6.51 25.21 12.52
C ASN A 235 5.54 26.20 13.23
N GLY A 236 4.39 25.76 13.76
CA GLY A 236 3.43 26.63 14.44
C GLY A 236 2.30 25.96 15.24
N SER A 237 2.37 24.68 15.63
CA SER A 237 1.17 23.98 16.11
C SER A 237 1.31 23.13 17.37
N SER A 238 2.00 23.59 18.42
CA SER A 238 1.58 23.20 19.78
C SER A 238 0.34 24.01 20.21
N GLU A 239 0.34 25.31 19.91
CA GLU A 239 -0.77 26.25 20.21
C GLU A 239 -2.02 25.97 19.35
N SER A 240 -1.83 25.78 18.04
CA SER A 240 -2.94 25.51 17.10
C SER A 240 -3.59 24.13 17.32
N PHE A 241 -2.79 23.13 17.74
CA PHE A 241 -3.26 21.82 18.18
C PHE A 241 -4.19 21.93 19.40
N ARG A 242 -3.85 22.78 20.38
CA ARG A 242 -4.69 23.02 21.56
C ARG A 242 -5.95 23.85 21.23
N ARG A 243 -5.89 24.79 20.29
CA ARG A 243 -6.99 25.71 19.97
C ARG A 243 -8.04 25.16 19.01
N HIS A 244 -7.65 24.44 17.96
CA HIS A 244 -8.56 24.07 16.86
C HIS A 244 -8.90 22.57 16.81
N GLY A 245 -8.32 21.77 17.71
CA GLY A 245 -8.60 20.34 17.85
C GLY A 245 -8.10 19.48 16.69
N VAL A 246 -8.28 18.16 16.84
CA VAL A 246 -7.85 17.14 15.85
C VAL A 246 -8.53 17.33 14.49
N GLN A 247 -9.74 17.91 14.47
CA GLN A 247 -10.54 18.10 13.26
C GLN A 247 -9.93 19.16 12.31
N ALA A 248 -9.45 20.30 12.81
CA ALA A 248 -8.90 21.36 11.95
C ALA A 248 -7.52 21.03 11.35
N MET A 249 -6.75 20.14 12.02
CA MET A 249 -5.51 19.57 11.48
C MET A 249 -5.75 18.61 10.31
N ARG A 250 -6.96 18.05 10.17
CA ARG A 250 -7.26 17.05 9.14
C ARG A 250 -7.25 17.69 7.74
N ASP A 251 -7.87 18.84 7.54
CA ASP A 251 -8.10 19.35 6.17
C ASP A 251 -6.83 19.88 5.45
N GLY A 252 -5.82 20.36 6.18
CA GLY A 252 -4.56 20.84 5.61
C GLY A 252 -3.48 19.77 5.40
N ASN A 253 -3.61 18.61 6.06
CA ASN A 253 -2.55 17.61 6.14
C ASN A 253 -2.73 16.39 5.22
N ARG A 254 -3.89 16.24 4.55
CA ARG A 254 -4.08 15.22 3.49
C ARG A 254 -3.15 15.36 2.30
N TYR A 255 -2.71 16.58 1.99
CA TYR A 255 -1.97 16.89 0.77
C TYR A 255 -0.49 16.55 0.87
N ARG A 256 -0.20 15.30 1.21
CA ARG A 256 1.14 14.75 1.43
C ARG A 256 1.34 13.56 0.51
N LYS A 257 2.58 13.32 0.06
CA LYS A 257 2.92 12.15 -0.77
C LYS A 257 2.50 10.83 -0.11
N VAL A 258 2.55 10.79 1.23
CA VAL A 258 1.93 9.75 2.06
C VAL A 258 0.93 10.42 3.00
N ASN A 259 -0.35 10.11 2.83
CA ASN A 259 -1.46 10.63 3.59
C ASN A 259 -2.02 9.58 4.58
N LEU A 260 -1.82 9.84 5.87
CA LEU A 260 -2.30 9.06 7.00
C LEU A 260 -3.73 9.44 7.40
N GLN A 261 -4.28 10.57 6.92
CA GLN A 261 -5.67 10.94 7.19
C GLN A 261 -6.66 9.91 6.65
N SER A 262 -6.31 9.24 5.55
CA SER A 262 -7.09 8.15 4.98
C SER A 262 -7.32 6.99 5.98
N PHE A 263 -6.56 6.91 7.07
CA PHE A 263 -6.78 5.94 8.14
C PHE A 263 -8.14 6.13 8.83
N TRP A 264 -8.50 7.35 9.21
CA TRP A 264 -9.79 7.58 9.90
C TRP A 264 -10.99 7.44 8.96
N GLN A 265 -10.80 7.75 7.68
CA GLN A 265 -11.87 7.71 6.68
C GLN A 265 -12.10 6.30 6.12
N HIS A 266 -11.01 5.61 5.77
CA HIS A 266 -11.04 4.35 5.03
C HIS A 266 -10.37 3.21 5.79
N GLY A 267 -9.50 3.52 6.76
CA GLY A 267 -8.66 2.53 7.42
C GLY A 267 -7.44 2.14 6.61
N THR A 268 -6.90 3.10 5.84
CA THR A 268 -5.80 2.89 4.89
C THR A 268 -4.64 3.83 5.14
N ILE A 269 -3.50 3.59 4.48
CA ILE A 269 -2.53 4.62 4.12
C ILE A 269 -2.75 4.95 2.64
N GLU A 270 -2.74 6.23 2.30
CA GLU A 270 -2.88 6.70 0.91
C GLU A 270 -1.54 7.21 0.39
N PHE A 271 -1.08 6.66 -0.73
CA PHE A 271 0.08 7.12 -1.48
C PHE A 271 -0.39 7.98 -2.64
N ARG A 272 -0.04 9.27 -2.60
CA ARG A 272 -0.51 10.30 -3.55
C ARG A 272 0.59 10.80 -4.47
N HIS A 273 1.72 10.13 -4.58
CA HIS A 273 2.90 10.72 -5.22
C HIS A 273 2.87 10.65 -6.75
N HIS A 274 2.30 9.58 -7.31
CA HIS A 274 2.37 9.29 -8.74
C HIS A 274 1.44 10.21 -9.57
N GLN A 275 1.91 10.67 -10.73
CA GLN A 275 1.10 11.43 -11.68
C GLN A 275 -0.03 10.58 -12.29
N GLY A 276 -1.09 11.22 -12.80
CA GLY A 276 -2.21 10.51 -13.41
C GLY A 276 -1.78 9.60 -14.56
N THR A 277 -2.41 8.43 -14.65
CA THR A 277 -2.24 7.50 -15.77
C THR A 277 -3.45 6.59 -15.92
N VAL A 278 -3.77 6.23 -17.17
CA VAL A 278 -4.72 5.16 -17.50
C VAL A 278 -4.02 3.93 -18.09
N GLU A 279 -2.69 3.86 -18.01
CA GLU A 279 -1.91 2.73 -18.48
C GLU A 279 -1.79 1.67 -17.38
N ALA A 280 -2.42 0.51 -17.60
CA ALA A 280 -2.52 -0.56 -16.60
C ALA A 280 -1.16 -0.96 -16.00
N GLU A 281 -0.13 -1.12 -16.81
CA GLU A 281 1.20 -1.50 -16.33
C GLU A 281 1.82 -0.45 -15.39
N LYS A 282 1.55 0.85 -15.62
CA LYS A 282 2.04 1.91 -14.74
C LYS A 282 1.30 1.89 -13.40
N VAL A 283 -0.02 1.70 -13.43
CA VAL A 283 -0.82 1.58 -12.21
C VAL A 283 -0.38 0.37 -11.40
N ILE A 284 -0.23 -0.79 -12.03
CA ILE A 284 0.07 -2.06 -11.35
C ILE A 284 1.46 -2.04 -10.72
N ASN A 285 2.48 -1.56 -11.43
CA ASN A 285 3.82 -1.44 -10.85
C ASN A 285 3.85 -0.45 -9.69
N TRP A 286 3.08 0.65 -9.76
CA TRP A 286 2.96 1.58 -8.65
C TRP A 286 2.23 0.98 -7.44
N VAL A 287 1.13 0.25 -7.66
CA VAL A 287 0.42 -0.48 -6.59
C VAL A 287 1.33 -1.51 -5.93
N ARG A 288 2.09 -2.30 -6.71
CA ARG A 288 3.08 -3.25 -6.18
C ARG A 288 4.15 -2.56 -5.36
N PHE A 289 4.67 -1.44 -5.82
CA PHE A 289 5.62 -0.63 -5.06
C PHE A 289 5.03 -0.19 -3.71
N CYS A 290 3.82 0.36 -3.67
CA CYS A 290 3.15 0.77 -2.43
C CYS A 290 2.88 -0.41 -1.48
N LEU A 291 2.47 -1.57 -2.01
CA LEU A 291 2.29 -2.80 -1.25
C LEU A 291 3.62 -3.27 -0.66
N LYS A 292 4.72 -3.25 -1.43
CA LYS A 292 6.05 -3.67 -0.96
C LYS A 292 6.67 -2.69 0.04
N ILE A 293 6.46 -1.38 -0.10
CA ILE A 293 6.77 -0.40 0.95
C ILE A 293 6.07 -0.77 2.24
N SER A 294 4.76 -1.03 2.18
CA SER A 294 3.96 -1.39 3.35
C SER A 294 4.45 -2.71 3.96
N ALA A 295 4.67 -3.74 3.17
CA ALA A 295 5.21 -5.02 3.63
C ALA A 295 6.58 -4.88 4.30
N ALA A 296 7.48 -4.09 3.71
CA ALA A 296 8.78 -3.79 4.27
C ALA A 296 8.68 -3.07 5.62
N SER A 297 7.75 -2.13 5.77
CA SER A 297 7.51 -1.41 7.02
C SER A 297 6.95 -2.29 8.15
N LYS A 298 6.35 -3.44 7.84
CA LYS A 298 5.95 -4.43 8.86
C LYS A 298 7.14 -5.21 9.42
N GLU A 299 8.24 -5.33 8.68
CA GLU A 299 9.45 -6.02 9.16
C GLU A 299 10.28 -5.17 10.13
N GLY A 300 10.08 -3.86 10.13
CA GLY A 300 10.78 -2.92 10.99
C GLY A 300 11.26 -1.66 10.27
N PRO A 301 12.04 -0.81 10.96
CA PRO A 301 12.60 0.40 10.39
C PRO A 301 13.56 0.09 9.22
N LYS A 302 13.40 0.80 8.11
CA LYS A 302 14.29 0.76 6.95
C LYS A 302 14.54 2.17 6.43
N GLN A 303 15.66 2.37 5.76
CA GLN A 303 16.00 3.61 5.06
C GLN A 303 16.62 3.26 3.71
N ALA A 304 16.52 4.18 2.75
CA ALA A 304 17.16 4.03 1.45
C ALA A 304 17.58 5.39 0.90
N ALA A 305 18.85 5.55 0.57
CA ALA A 305 19.42 6.79 0.05
C ALA A 305 19.44 6.84 -1.48
N ASN A 306 19.36 5.68 -2.15
CA ASN A 306 19.41 5.56 -3.61
C ASN A 306 18.44 4.48 -4.12
N LEU A 307 18.39 4.32 -5.45
CA LEU A 307 17.45 3.40 -6.10
C LEU A 307 17.71 1.93 -5.74
N ASP A 308 18.97 1.51 -5.70
CA ASP A 308 19.31 0.11 -5.43
C ASP A 308 18.95 -0.26 -3.98
N GLU A 309 19.33 0.59 -3.02
CA GLU A 309 18.92 0.43 -1.61
C GLU A 309 17.40 0.41 -1.44
N LEU A 310 16.67 1.26 -2.18
CA LEU A 310 15.20 1.29 -2.12
C LEU A 310 14.61 -0.01 -2.65
N MET A 311 15.08 -0.47 -3.81
CA MET A 311 14.61 -1.70 -4.43
C MET A 311 14.92 -2.92 -3.55
N ASP A 312 16.09 -2.96 -2.91
CA ASP A 312 16.45 -4.04 -1.98
C ASP A 312 15.64 -3.97 -0.69
N ALA A 313 15.43 -2.78 -0.11
CA ALA A 313 14.63 -2.60 1.10
C ALA A 313 13.19 -3.11 0.93
N ILE A 314 12.63 -2.97 -0.27
CA ILE A 314 11.28 -3.45 -0.61
C ILE A 314 11.26 -4.83 -1.26
N LYS A 315 12.41 -5.52 -1.35
CA LYS A 315 12.55 -6.84 -2.01
C LYS A 315 11.92 -6.84 -3.41
N ALA A 316 12.26 -5.82 -4.19
CA ALA A 316 11.87 -5.72 -5.59
C ALA A 316 12.50 -6.85 -6.40
N ASP A 317 11.76 -7.42 -7.34
CA ASP A 317 12.31 -8.38 -8.29
C ASP A 317 13.06 -7.69 -9.44
N ASP A 318 13.72 -8.46 -10.29
CA ASP A 318 14.52 -7.92 -11.40
C ASP A 318 13.69 -7.14 -12.42
N ALA A 319 12.43 -7.52 -12.62
CA ALA A 319 11.53 -6.82 -13.55
C ALA A 319 11.12 -5.46 -12.99
N GLU A 320 10.79 -5.39 -11.70
CA GLU A 320 10.49 -4.14 -11.00
C GLU A 320 11.72 -3.23 -10.92
N LYS A 321 12.89 -3.77 -10.58
CA LYS A 321 14.18 -3.04 -10.59
C LYS A 321 14.42 -2.41 -11.96
N SER A 322 14.29 -3.21 -13.03
CA SER A 322 14.43 -2.74 -14.41
C SER A 322 13.41 -1.66 -14.76
N TYR A 323 12.15 -1.83 -14.35
CA TYR A 323 11.07 -0.88 -14.59
C TYR A 323 11.35 0.50 -13.95
N PHE A 324 11.71 0.53 -12.67
CA PHE A 324 11.97 1.80 -11.95
C PHE A 324 13.28 2.46 -12.40
N ALA A 325 14.30 1.68 -12.76
CA ALA A 325 15.51 2.20 -13.38
C ALA A 325 15.21 2.87 -14.75
N ALA A 326 14.45 2.19 -15.61
CA ALA A 326 14.05 2.74 -16.91
C ALA A 326 13.21 4.03 -16.76
N ARG A 327 12.31 4.09 -15.78
CA ARG A 327 11.55 5.31 -15.48
C ARG A 327 12.40 6.44 -14.94
N THR A 328 13.39 6.12 -14.10
CA THR A 328 14.38 7.09 -13.61
C THR A 328 15.12 7.70 -14.80
N VAL A 329 15.55 6.90 -15.77
CA VAL A 329 16.16 7.42 -16.99
C VAL A 329 15.16 8.27 -17.77
N HIS A 330 13.94 7.78 -18.01
CA HIS A 330 12.92 8.48 -18.81
C HIS A 330 12.65 9.91 -18.32
N PHE A 331 12.41 10.10 -17.02
CA PHE A 331 12.06 11.43 -16.48
C PHE A 331 13.26 12.33 -16.17
N ASN A 332 14.49 11.88 -16.40
CA ASN A 332 15.70 12.70 -16.20
C ASN A 332 16.49 12.90 -17.51
N ARG A 333 16.00 12.37 -18.64
CA ARG A 333 16.52 12.73 -19.97
C ARG A 333 16.31 14.23 -20.21
N GLY A 334 17.40 14.97 -20.39
CA GLY A 334 17.38 16.42 -20.69
C GLY A 334 17.48 17.33 -19.46
N ALA A 335 17.56 16.80 -18.24
CA ALA A 335 17.98 17.56 -17.07
C ALA A 335 19.53 17.66 -17.09
N ARG A 336 20.06 18.63 -17.83
CA ARG A 336 21.45 19.07 -17.71
C ARG A 336 21.49 20.39 -16.97
#